data_AF-A0AAP7LZC6-F1
#
_entry.id   AF-A0AAP7LZC6-F1
#
_cell.length_a   1.000
_cell.length_b   1.000
_cell.length_c   1.000
_cell.angle_alpha   90.00
_cell.angle_beta   90.00
_cell.angle_gamma   90.00
#
_symmetry.space_group_name_H-M   'P 1'
#
loop_
_entity.id
_entity.type
_entity.pdbx_description
1 polymer ?
#
loop_
_entity_poly.entity_id
_entity_poly.type
_entity_poly.pdbx_seq_one_letter_code
_entity_poly.pdbx_strand_id
1 'polypeptide(L)'
;ITTPAVDEVVEVGTKKAPVVTTKEETKTEEVDFQVKEVPNPALPEGVRNVTTPGKKGVRTIVETVTYTDGKETGRVVKSNEITTPAVDEV
;
A
#
# COMPACT_ATOMS: atom_id res chain seq x y z
N ILE A 1 57.84 -26.89 43.02
CA ILE A 1 56.41 -26.56 42.89
C ILE A 1 56.21 -26.14 41.43
N THR A 2 55.58 -26.97 40.61
CA THR A 2 55.32 -26.69 39.19
C THR A 2 53.89 -26.18 39.06
N THR A 3 53.73 -24.93 38.61
CA THR A 3 52.43 -24.34 38.32
C THR A 3 51.79 -25.10 37.14
N PRO A 4 50.54 -25.58 37.23
CA PRO A 4 49.88 -26.20 36.10
C PRO A 4 49.65 -25.17 35.00
N ALA A 5 49.73 -25.60 33.73
CA ALA A 5 49.39 -24.76 32.59
C ALA A 5 47.88 -24.44 32.63
N VAL A 6 47.53 -23.19 32.31
CA VAL A 6 46.14 -22.73 32.20
C VAL A 6 45.75 -22.81 30.73
N ASP A 7 44.62 -23.45 30.44
CA ASP A 7 44.07 -23.54 29.10
C ASP A 7 43.58 -22.17 28.62
N GLU A 8 43.91 -21.82 27.37
CA GLU A 8 43.39 -20.63 26.69
C GLU A 8 41.99 -20.94 26.13
N VAL A 9 40.98 -20.26 26.66
CA VAL A 9 39.59 -20.37 26.18
C VAL A 9 39.35 -19.32 25.11
N VAL A 10 39.11 -19.75 23.87
CA VAL A 10 38.75 -18.89 22.75
C VAL A 10 37.24 -18.96 22.50
N GLU A 11 36.53 -17.85 22.71
CA GLU A 11 35.10 -17.73 22.39
C GLU A 11 34.90 -17.40 20.90
N VAL A 12 34.28 -18.32 20.17
CA VAL A 12 33.87 -18.12 18.77
C VAL A 12 32.39 -17.76 18.69
N GLY A 13 32.09 -16.62 18.08
CA GLY A 13 30.71 -16.15 17.88
C GLY A 13 29.95 -16.99 16.85
N THR A 14 28.84 -17.61 17.25
CA THR A 14 27.98 -18.45 16.40
C THR A 14 26.68 -17.75 15.94
N LYS A 15 26.50 -16.47 16.26
CA LYS A 15 25.28 -15.72 15.92
C LYS A 15 25.11 -15.60 14.40
N LYS A 16 24.03 -16.19 13.88
CA LYS A 16 23.62 -16.01 12.49
C LYS A 16 23.11 -14.58 12.29
N ALA A 17 23.55 -13.91 11.22
CA ALA A 17 22.99 -12.62 10.82
C ALA A 17 21.51 -12.79 10.41
N PRO A 18 20.62 -11.85 10.77
CA PRO A 18 19.23 -11.90 10.37
C PRO A 18 19.10 -11.81 8.84
N VAL A 19 18.20 -12.59 8.27
CA VAL A 19 17.91 -12.52 6.82
C VAL A 19 16.86 -11.44 6.60
N VAL A 20 17.23 -10.40 5.84
CA VAL A 20 16.32 -9.32 5.47
C VAL A 20 15.91 -9.46 4.01
N THR A 21 14.61 -9.43 3.75
CA THR A 21 14.05 -9.46 2.39
C THR A 21 12.99 -8.38 2.23
N THR A 22 12.75 -7.94 0.99
CA THR A 22 11.70 -6.98 0.65
C THR A 22 10.81 -7.56 -0.44
N LYS A 23 9.51 -7.27 -0.35
CA LYS A 23 8.52 -7.66 -1.35
C LYS A 23 7.65 -6.45 -1.71
N GLU A 24 7.26 -6.35 -2.97
CA GLU A 24 6.23 -5.39 -3.38
C GLU A 24 4.85 -6.03 -3.25
N GLU A 25 3.94 -5.30 -2.60
CA GLU A 25 2.52 -5.63 -2.50
C GLU A 25 1.69 -4.54 -3.17
N THR A 26 0.66 -4.95 -3.91
CA THR A 26 -0.25 -4.03 -4.59
C THR A 26 -1.64 -4.14 -3.99
N LYS A 27 -2.21 -3.01 -3.61
CA LYS A 27 -3.59 -2.89 -3.12
C LYS A 27 -4.38 -1.98 -4.04
N THR A 28 -5.63 -2.33 -4.31
CA THR A 28 -6.58 -1.47 -5.02
C THR A 28 -7.67 -0.98 -4.07
N GLU A 29 -8.07 0.28 -4.25
CA GLU A 29 -9.16 0.92 -3.50
C GLU A 29 -10.10 1.63 -4.49
N GLU A 30 -11.40 1.57 -4.23
CA GLU A 30 -12.39 2.29 -5.02
C GLU A 30 -12.35 3.80 -4.74
N VAL A 31 -12.66 4.59 -5.76
CA VAL A 31 -12.75 6.05 -5.67
C VAL A 31 -14.15 6.47 -6.10
N ASP A 32 -14.90 7.09 -5.20
CA ASP A 32 -16.28 7.50 -5.48
C ASP A 32 -16.34 8.58 -6.58
N PHE A 33 -17.39 8.53 -7.39
CA PHE A 33 -17.69 9.58 -8.36
C PHE A 33 -18.41 10.76 -7.69
N GLN A 34 -18.38 11.93 -8.33
CA GLN A 34 -19.16 13.08 -7.88
C GLN A 34 -20.45 13.21 -8.70
N VAL A 35 -21.43 13.94 -8.17
CA VAL A 35 -22.66 14.31 -8.89
C VAL A 35 -22.56 15.77 -9.28
N LYS A 36 -22.76 16.08 -10.57
CA LYS A 36 -22.70 17.42 -11.11
C LYS A 36 -24.04 17.83 -11.70
N GLU A 37 -24.69 18.81 -11.08
CA GLU A 37 -25.96 19.34 -11.60
C GLU A 37 -25.72 20.36 -12.70
N VAL A 38 -26.34 20.17 -13.87
CA VAL A 38 -26.28 21.10 -15.01
C VAL A 38 -27.69 21.65 -15.28
N PRO A 39 -27.92 22.97 -15.16
CA PRO A 39 -29.22 23.57 -15.44
C PRO A 39 -29.66 23.31 -16.88
N ASN A 40 -30.89 22.83 -17.05
CA ASN A 40 -31.50 22.58 -18.36
C ASN A 40 -32.84 23.28 -18.48
N PRO A 41 -32.95 24.38 -19.26
CA PRO A 41 -34.20 25.15 -19.39
C PRO A 41 -35.31 24.41 -20.14
N ALA A 42 -35.01 23.28 -20.79
CA ALA A 42 -36.02 22.45 -21.44
C ALA A 42 -36.73 21.48 -20.47
N LEU A 43 -36.20 21.30 -19.24
CA LEU A 43 -36.83 20.47 -18.22
C LEU A 43 -37.81 21.29 -17.37
N PRO A 44 -38.98 20.73 -17.01
CA PRO A 44 -39.85 21.34 -16.02
C PRO A 44 -39.13 21.54 -14.68
N GLU A 45 -39.53 22.57 -13.94
CA GLU A 45 -38.96 22.87 -12.62
C GLU A 45 -39.06 21.66 -11.68
N GLY A 46 -37.95 21.33 -11.01
CA GLY A 46 -37.85 20.20 -10.09
C GLY A 46 -37.60 18.83 -10.74
N VAL A 47 -37.64 18.71 -12.07
CA VAL A 47 -37.33 17.45 -12.78
C VAL A 47 -35.82 17.29 -12.94
N ARG A 48 -35.31 16.12 -12.55
CA ARG A 48 -33.90 15.73 -12.71
C ARG A 48 -33.79 14.53 -13.62
N ASN A 49 -32.88 14.60 -14.59
CA ASN A 49 -32.56 13.50 -15.49
C ASN A 49 -31.06 13.26 -15.45
N VAL A 50 -30.65 12.00 -15.21
CA VAL A 50 -29.26 11.59 -15.34
C VAL A 50 -28.94 11.44 -16.82
N THR A 51 -28.03 12.27 -17.31
CA THR A 51 -27.52 12.28 -18.69
C THR A 51 -26.25 11.45 -18.83
N THR A 52 -25.44 11.40 -17.77
CA THR A 52 -24.24 10.56 -17.68
C THR A 52 -24.27 9.80 -16.37
N PRO A 53 -24.32 8.45 -16.36
CA PRO A 53 -24.30 7.68 -15.13
C PRO A 53 -22.91 7.72 -14.48
N GLY A 54 -22.86 7.89 -13.15
CA GLY A 54 -21.63 7.86 -12.39
C GLY A 54 -20.95 6.49 -12.41
N LYS A 55 -19.61 6.47 -12.43
CA LYS A 55 -18.80 5.25 -12.30
C LYS A 55 -17.64 5.48 -11.36
N LYS A 56 -17.46 4.56 -10.41
CA LYS A 56 -16.32 4.59 -9.49
C LYS A 56 -15.00 4.45 -10.25
N GLY A 57 -14.00 5.18 -9.79
CA GLY A 57 -12.61 5.03 -10.20
C GLY A 57 -11.88 3.99 -9.34
N VAL A 58 -10.59 3.82 -9.63
CA VAL A 58 -9.69 2.92 -8.91
C VAL A 58 -8.40 3.65 -8.58
N ARG A 59 -7.97 3.50 -7.34
CA ARG A 59 -6.66 3.89 -6.83
C ARG A 59 -5.83 2.64 -6.62
N THR A 60 -4.58 2.67 -7.08
CA THR A 60 -3.60 1.61 -6.86
C THR A 60 -2.52 2.12 -5.92
N ILE A 61 -2.27 1.36 -4.86
CA ILE A 61 -1.24 1.63 -3.86
C ILE A 61 -0.23 0.50 -3.94
N VAL A 62 1.04 0.85 -4.17
CA VAL A 62 2.15 -0.12 -4.16
C VAL A 62 2.96 0.12 -2.89
N GLU A 63 3.17 -0.94 -2.12
CA GLU A 63 3.89 -0.90 -0.85
C GLU A 63 5.10 -1.82 -0.91
N THR A 64 6.23 -1.38 -0.37
CA THR A 64 7.38 -2.25 -0.11
C THR A 64 7.29 -2.75 1.32
N VAL A 65 7.14 -4.05 1.48
CA VAL A 65 7.09 -4.74 2.76
C VAL A 65 8.44 -5.36 3.05
N THR A 66 9.01 -5.02 4.20
CA THR A 66 10.28 -5.56 4.69
C THR A 66 10.03 -6.70 5.66
N TYR A 67 10.75 -7.79 5.48
CA TYR A 67 10.72 -8.95 6.35
C TYR A 67 12.09 -9.18 6.98
N THR A 68 12.11 -9.52 8.26
CA THR A 68 13.30 -9.97 8.97
C THR A 68 13.01 -11.38 9.48
N ASP A 69 13.83 -12.35 9.05
CA ASP A 69 13.64 -13.77 9.33
C ASP A 69 12.22 -14.26 9.01
N GLY A 70 11.66 -13.78 7.89
CA GLY A 70 10.34 -14.14 7.39
C GLY A 70 9.15 -13.46 8.09
N LYS A 71 9.38 -12.60 9.08
CA LYS A 71 8.33 -11.80 9.73
C LYS A 71 8.32 -10.38 9.21
N GLU A 72 7.15 -9.84 8.92
CA GLU A 72 7.00 -8.44 8.51
C GLU A 72 7.49 -7.52 9.64
N THR A 73 8.44 -6.65 9.31
CA THR A 73 9.04 -5.68 10.24
C THR A 73 8.85 -4.24 9.80
N GLY A 74 8.38 -4.00 8.57
CA GLY A 74 8.08 -2.65 8.10
C GLY A 74 7.32 -2.64 6.78
N ARG A 75 6.62 -1.54 6.55
CA ARG A 75 5.84 -1.28 5.34
C ARG A 75 6.00 0.19 4.97
N VAL A 76 6.31 0.45 3.71
CA VAL A 76 6.46 1.80 3.17
C VAL A 76 5.69 1.92 1.87
N VAL A 77 4.87 2.96 1.75
CA VAL A 77 4.17 3.26 0.49
C VAL A 77 5.19 3.73 -0.54
N LYS A 78 5.29 3.01 -1.65
CA LYS A 78 6.13 3.33 -2.80
C LYS A 78 5.39 4.23 -3.80
N SER A 79 4.11 3.96 -4.04
CA SER A 79 3.25 4.81 -4.87
C SER A 79 1.79 4.74 -4.42
N ASN A 80 1.05 5.79 -4.72
CA ASN A 80 -0.38 5.90 -4.48
C ASN A 80 -0.98 6.75 -5.61
N GLU A 81 -1.61 6.10 -6.58
CA GLU A 81 -2.02 6.74 -7.83
C GLU A 81 -3.46 6.37 -8.20
N ILE A 82 -4.17 7.30 -8.81
CA ILE A 82 -5.45 7.01 -9.47
C ILE A 82 -5.14 6.35 -10.81
N THR A 83 -5.39 5.04 -10.91
CA THR A 83 -5.12 4.26 -12.13
C THR A 83 -6.33 4.18 -13.05
N THR A 84 -7.53 4.43 -12.52
CA THR A 84 -8.74 4.65 -13.31
C THR A 84 -9.51 5.82 -12.72
N PRO A 85 -9.68 6.94 -13.43
CA PRO A 85 -10.44 8.07 -12.92
C PRO A 85 -11.92 7.69 -12.76
N ALA A 86 -12.59 8.26 -11.76
CA ALA A 86 -14.03 8.16 -11.65
C ALA A 86 -14.70 8.96 -12.79
N VAL A 87 -15.87 8.51 -13.21
CA VAL A 87 -16.74 9.26 -14.13
C VAL A 87 -17.85 9.87 -13.28
N ASP A 88 -17.93 11.19 -13.27
CA ASP A 88 -18.97 11.90 -12.55
C ASP A 88 -20.35 11.65 -13.16
N GLU A 89 -21.35 11.59 -12.30
CA GLU A 89 -22.75 11.60 -12.71
C GLU A 89 -23.15 13.02 -13.10
N VAL A 90 -23.83 13.17 -14.24
CA VAL A 90 -24.31 14.47 -14.75
C VAL A 90 -25.79 14.40 -15.05
#